data_AF-A0A1X7UVD9-F1
#
_entry.id   AF-A0A1X7UVD9-F1
#
_cell.length_a   1.000
_cell.length_b   1.000
_cell.length_c   1.000
_cell.angle_alpha   90.00
_cell.angle_beta   90.00
_cell.angle_gamma   90.00
#
_symmetry.space_group_name_H-M   'P 1'
#
loop_
_entity.id
_entity.type
_entity.pdbx_description
1 polymer ?
#
loop_
_entity_poly.entity_id
_entity_poly.type
_entity_poly.pdbx_seq_one_letter_code
_entity_poly.pdbx_strand_id
1 'polypeptide(L)'
;MKAVDALASLSGKLSIAITPCLGTIVNELYAERLIVFEFKDELINGEGTNAKKANKLVTELERSLKVEDEPEQVLQKLCSVLMRHNEPQLTQIAKRLLSIAEIVIVDLKTQNDRKEKTSEVKHEKFLRKGSCSSRMMCFTVVLTFLVAIGSVVLHYTFSPTIETQLNRTKKDDIHQKPSLESRIWMSGETGKDVVDLCIQNLHESGIFPDDHGLMRRIAHVMSNDGNPPFQLHTDGGIWQVSLFAFSDTHDTKAHIRLGRKYGAIMKHFGIDWRKVERTDLAIPMYSAIAARLYLSNFAEFIPPEYSFEEQADYWWLIYMKDHESKRFMARKEFIDTVKALNRLQHSVVSSHKPKNLPDFEESSSAVLPQEKLNITHLSDVKQKLQSIYFPHSKWTELCLNLGLYKHTLDTISDNFSKDASRCLTECLAKWLKEQDGVSSKEGGAYWSSLKRAVEKTEEKWN
;
A
#
# COMPACT_ATOMS: atom_id res chain seq x y z
N MET A 1 -10.64 -1.52 39.59
CA MET A 1 -11.92 -1.99 40.20
C MET A 1 -13.05 -0.98 39.98
N LYS A 2 -12.85 0.31 40.29
CA LYS A 2 -13.85 1.37 40.12
C LYS A 2 -14.42 1.50 38.68
N ALA A 3 -13.59 1.33 37.65
CA ALA A 3 -14.04 1.38 36.25
C ALA A 3 -15.01 0.25 35.86
N VAL A 4 -14.76 -0.97 36.34
CA VAL A 4 -15.63 -2.14 36.09
C VAL A 4 -16.96 -1.96 36.82
N ASP A 5 -16.94 -1.52 38.07
CA ASP A 5 -18.14 -1.29 38.87
C ASP A 5 -18.99 -0.14 38.31
N ALA A 6 -18.35 0.90 37.78
CA ALA A 6 -19.02 2.01 37.11
C ALA A 6 -19.79 1.54 35.88
N LEU A 7 -19.16 0.74 35.02
CA LEU A 7 -19.81 0.20 33.81
C LEU A 7 -20.95 -0.75 34.16
N ALA A 8 -20.73 -1.65 35.13
CA ALA A 8 -21.76 -2.59 35.61
C ALA A 8 -22.99 -1.86 36.17
N SER A 9 -22.80 -0.76 36.89
CA SER A 9 -23.91 0.02 37.48
C SER A 9 -24.80 0.74 36.46
N LEU A 10 -24.30 0.98 35.24
CA LEU A 10 -25.00 1.70 34.18
C LEU A 10 -25.27 0.85 32.93
N SER A 11 -24.93 -0.44 32.96
CA SER A 11 -25.00 -1.37 31.82
C SER A 11 -26.36 -1.41 31.13
N GLY A 12 -27.44 -1.52 31.91
CA GLY A 12 -28.81 -1.53 31.38
C GLY A 12 -29.20 -0.21 30.70
N LYS A 13 -28.76 0.93 31.25
CA LYS A 13 -29.03 2.25 30.65
C LYS A 13 -28.20 2.47 29.39
N LEU A 14 -26.94 2.03 29.41
CA LEU A 14 -26.03 2.11 28.27
C LEU A 14 -26.56 1.27 27.09
N SER A 15 -27.02 0.05 27.34
CA SER A 15 -27.58 -0.83 26.32
C SER A 15 -28.82 -0.22 25.64
N ILE A 16 -29.75 0.34 26.42
CA ILE A 16 -30.94 1.04 25.90
C ILE A 16 -30.51 2.22 25.01
N ALA A 17 -29.53 3.01 25.45
CA ALA A 17 -29.06 4.18 24.72
C ALA A 17 -28.27 3.84 23.44
N ILE A 18 -27.55 2.71 23.39
CA ILE A 18 -26.81 2.27 22.20
C ILE A 18 -27.74 1.64 21.14
N THR A 19 -28.84 1.01 21.56
CA THR A 19 -29.77 0.29 20.67
C THR A 19 -30.14 1.02 19.36
N PRO A 20 -30.54 2.31 19.36
CA PRO A 20 -30.91 3.03 18.13
C PRO A 20 -29.73 3.36 17.20
N CYS A 21 -28.50 3.39 17.72
CA CYS A 21 -27.28 3.78 16.97
C CYS A 21 -26.20 2.69 16.99
N LEU A 22 -26.61 1.43 17.23
CA LEU A 22 -25.73 0.30 17.44
C LEU A 22 -24.67 0.17 16.35
N GLY A 23 -25.06 0.28 15.07
CA GLY A 23 -24.14 0.12 13.95
C GLY A 23 -23.01 1.15 13.94
N THR A 24 -23.33 2.40 14.25
CA THR A 24 -22.34 3.48 14.31
C THR A 24 -21.39 3.29 15.48
N ILE A 25 -21.93 3.00 16.67
CA ILE A 25 -21.13 2.77 17.89
C ILE A 25 -20.22 1.56 17.71
N VAL A 26 -20.71 0.46 17.14
CA VAL A 26 -19.91 -0.75 16.87
C VAL A 26 -18.76 -0.48 15.90
N ASN A 27 -18.98 0.30 14.85
CA ASN A 27 -17.91 0.70 13.92
C ASN A 27 -16.83 1.57 14.60
N GLU A 28 -17.25 2.48 15.45
CA GLU A 28 -16.38 3.42 16.18
C GLU A 28 -15.58 2.73 17.29
N LEU A 29 -16.22 1.82 18.05
CA LEU A 29 -15.52 0.98 19.03
C LEU A 29 -14.48 0.08 18.36
N TYR A 30 -14.77 -0.43 17.16
CA TYR A 30 -13.79 -1.18 16.37
C TYR A 30 -12.62 -0.30 15.91
N ALA A 31 -12.90 0.93 15.43
CA ALA A 31 -11.86 1.87 15.02
C ALA A 31 -10.90 2.23 16.17
N GLU A 32 -11.42 2.36 17.39
CA GLU A 32 -10.63 2.61 18.61
C GLU A 32 -10.02 1.32 19.22
N ARG A 33 -10.19 0.18 18.55
CA ARG A 33 -9.70 -1.15 18.97
C ARG A 33 -10.25 -1.61 20.33
N LEU A 34 -11.44 -1.17 20.70
CA LEU A 34 -12.15 -1.61 21.91
C LEU A 34 -12.91 -2.92 21.71
N ILE A 35 -13.17 -3.30 20.45
CA ILE A 35 -13.74 -4.59 20.06
C ILE A 35 -13.03 -5.14 18.82
N VAL A 36 -13.00 -6.47 18.68
CA VAL A 36 -12.38 -7.18 17.55
C VAL A 36 -13.34 -7.33 16.36
N PHE A 37 -12.80 -7.60 15.17
CA PHE A 37 -13.58 -7.65 13.93
C PHE A 37 -14.66 -8.73 13.95
N GLU A 38 -14.35 -9.93 14.48
CA GLU A 38 -15.29 -11.05 14.54
C GLU A 38 -16.52 -10.68 15.35
N PHE A 39 -16.31 -9.96 16.46
CA PHE A 39 -17.39 -9.48 17.32
C PHE A 39 -18.18 -8.32 16.67
N LYS A 40 -17.48 -7.43 15.95
CA LYS A 40 -18.11 -6.38 15.15
C LYS A 40 -19.02 -6.98 14.07
N ASP A 41 -18.51 -7.92 13.30
CA ASP A 41 -19.24 -8.60 12.22
C ASP A 41 -20.47 -9.33 12.77
N GLU A 42 -20.32 -10.02 13.91
CA GLU A 42 -21.44 -10.65 14.60
C GLU A 42 -22.52 -9.62 15.01
N LEU A 43 -22.14 -8.46 15.54
CA LEU A 43 -23.12 -7.44 15.96
C LEU A 43 -23.80 -6.76 14.77
N ILE A 44 -23.09 -6.52 13.67
CA ILE A 44 -23.66 -5.88 12.47
C ILE A 44 -24.50 -6.87 11.66
N ASN A 45 -23.92 -8.01 11.29
CA ASN A 45 -24.48 -8.96 10.33
C ASN A 45 -25.16 -10.17 10.97
N GLY A 46 -24.93 -10.43 12.27
CA GLY A 46 -25.53 -11.57 12.96
C GLY A 46 -27.04 -11.46 13.19
N GLU A 47 -27.69 -12.58 13.49
CA GLU A 47 -29.12 -12.64 13.75
C GLU A 47 -29.50 -12.08 15.14
N GLY A 48 -30.65 -11.41 15.24
CA GLY A 48 -31.19 -10.90 16.51
C GLY A 48 -31.52 -9.41 16.52
N THR A 49 -32.28 -8.97 17.52
CA THR A 49 -32.69 -7.57 17.64
C THR A 49 -31.53 -6.69 18.11
N ASN A 50 -31.53 -5.41 17.70
CA ASN A 50 -30.52 -4.44 18.14
C ASN A 50 -30.44 -4.33 19.67
N ALA A 51 -31.55 -4.52 20.39
CA ALA A 51 -31.56 -4.55 21.86
C ALA A 51 -30.77 -5.74 22.44
N LYS A 52 -30.90 -6.94 21.84
CA LYS A 52 -30.12 -8.12 22.26
C LYS A 52 -28.63 -7.94 21.95
N LYS A 53 -28.33 -7.38 20.78
CA LYS A 53 -26.95 -7.08 20.34
C LYS A 53 -26.29 -5.98 21.19
N ALA A 54 -27.02 -4.93 21.55
CA ALA A 54 -26.55 -3.87 22.43
C ALA A 54 -26.24 -4.41 23.84
N ASN A 55 -27.09 -5.28 24.40
CA ASN A 55 -26.78 -5.98 25.66
C ASN A 55 -25.51 -6.82 25.53
N LYS A 56 -25.39 -7.60 24.45
CA LYS A 56 -24.21 -8.44 24.19
C LYS A 56 -22.92 -7.60 24.10
N LEU A 57 -22.96 -6.46 23.42
CA LEU A 57 -21.85 -5.50 23.35
C LEU A 57 -21.44 -5.00 24.73
N VAL A 58 -22.39 -4.56 25.56
CA VAL A 58 -22.09 -4.04 26.91
C VAL A 58 -21.49 -5.13 27.81
N THR A 59 -22.02 -6.36 27.76
CA THR A 59 -21.45 -7.49 28.50
C THR A 59 -20.01 -7.81 28.07
N GLU A 60 -19.73 -7.73 26.76
CA GLU A 60 -18.39 -7.98 26.25
C GLU A 60 -17.39 -6.87 26.64
N LEU A 61 -17.85 -5.61 26.66
CA LEU A 61 -17.05 -4.50 27.18
C LEU A 61 -16.77 -4.69 28.67
N GLU A 62 -17.77 -5.04 29.50
CA GLU A 62 -17.55 -5.36 30.91
C GLU A 62 -16.56 -6.50 31.12
N ARG A 63 -16.64 -7.55 30.29
CA ARG A 63 -15.70 -8.68 30.31
C ARG A 63 -14.29 -8.23 29.96
N SER A 64 -14.15 -7.40 28.93
CA SER A 64 -12.87 -6.86 28.49
C SER A 64 -12.23 -6.00 29.57
N LEU A 65 -12.99 -5.09 30.19
CA LEU A 65 -12.50 -4.26 31.30
C LEU A 65 -12.07 -5.08 32.54
N LYS A 66 -12.52 -6.33 32.73
CA LYS A 66 -12.08 -7.18 33.84
C LYS A 66 -10.72 -7.83 33.61
N VAL A 67 -10.30 -7.97 32.35
CA VAL A 67 -9.07 -8.68 31.95
C VAL A 67 -7.91 -7.72 31.68
N GLU A 68 -8.21 -6.47 31.33
CA GLU A 68 -7.22 -5.44 31.01
C GLU A 68 -6.44 -4.95 32.24
N ASP A 69 -5.14 -4.69 32.04
CA ASP A 69 -4.24 -4.19 33.08
C ASP A 69 -4.57 -2.74 33.51
N GLU A 70 -5.16 -1.96 32.59
CA GLU A 70 -5.46 -0.51 32.75
C GLU A 70 -6.93 -0.20 32.40
N PRO A 71 -7.91 -0.67 33.20
CA PRO A 71 -9.33 -0.58 32.86
C PRO A 71 -9.87 0.85 32.84
N GLU A 72 -9.24 1.77 33.57
CA GLU A 72 -9.57 3.20 33.55
C GLU A 72 -9.27 3.84 32.19
N GLN A 73 -8.18 3.45 31.51
CA GLN A 73 -7.84 3.96 30.17
C GLN A 73 -8.80 3.42 29.10
N VAL A 74 -9.20 2.16 29.22
CA VAL A 74 -10.21 1.54 28.34
C VAL A 74 -11.57 2.22 28.53
N LEU A 75 -11.97 2.48 29.78
CA LEU A 75 -13.20 3.21 30.10
C LEU A 75 -13.16 4.66 29.58
N GLN A 76 -12.03 5.34 29.63
CA GLN A 76 -11.84 6.67 29.04
C GLN A 76 -12.06 6.67 27.53
N LYS A 77 -11.46 5.71 26.81
CA LYS A 77 -11.64 5.56 25.35
C LYS A 77 -13.08 5.23 25.00
N LEU A 78 -13.73 4.35 25.77
CA LEU A 78 -15.16 4.07 25.60
C LEU A 78 -15.98 5.36 25.76
N CYS A 79 -15.73 6.14 26.81
CA CYS A 79 -16.46 7.37 27.06
C CYS A 79 -16.19 8.45 25.99
N SER A 80 -14.99 8.53 25.43
CA SER A 80 -14.70 9.47 24.33
C SER A 80 -15.46 9.10 23.06
N VAL A 81 -15.58 7.81 22.73
CA VAL A 81 -16.43 7.32 21.62
C VAL A 81 -17.89 7.72 21.84
N LEU A 82 -18.44 7.46 23.04
CA LEU A 82 -19.84 7.76 23.35
C LEU A 82 -20.17 9.26 23.28
N MET A 83 -19.20 10.13 23.59
CA MET A 83 -19.38 11.59 23.53
C MET A 83 -19.28 12.18 22.11
N ARG A 84 -18.66 11.48 21.14
CA ARG A 84 -18.51 11.97 19.76
C ARG A 84 -19.81 12.00 18.95
N HIS A 85 -20.81 11.22 19.35
CA HIS A 85 -22.06 11.08 18.59
C HIS A 85 -23.10 12.20 18.79
N ASN A 86 -22.80 13.23 19.60
CA ASN A 86 -23.73 14.33 19.92
C ASN A 86 -25.12 13.89 20.41
N GLU A 87 -25.26 12.63 20.84
CA GLU A 87 -26.47 12.07 21.43
C GLU A 87 -26.53 12.43 22.92
N PRO A 88 -27.56 13.17 23.39
CA PRO A 88 -27.61 13.69 24.75
C PRO A 88 -27.56 12.59 25.82
N GLN A 89 -28.23 11.47 25.55
CA GLN A 89 -28.31 10.35 26.48
C GLN A 89 -26.98 9.61 26.61
N LEU A 90 -26.28 9.35 25.50
CA LEU A 90 -24.95 8.71 25.52
C LEU A 90 -23.90 9.61 26.18
N THR A 91 -23.96 10.92 25.90
CA THR A 91 -23.07 11.91 26.52
C THR A 91 -23.31 12.00 28.04
N GLN A 92 -24.56 11.96 28.49
CA GLN A 92 -24.89 11.96 29.91
C GLN A 92 -24.43 10.68 30.60
N ILE A 93 -24.61 9.52 29.96
CA ILE A 93 -24.13 8.22 30.48
C ILE A 93 -22.60 8.21 30.58
N ALA A 94 -21.89 8.67 29.53
CA ALA A 94 -20.43 8.74 29.52
C ALA A 94 -19.87 9.65 30.63
N LYS A 95 -20.46 10.83 30.84
CA LYS A 95 -20.08 11.73 31.95
C LYS A 95 -20.31 11.09 33.32
N ARG A 96 -21.42 10.36 33.49
CA ARG A 96 -21.72 9.63 34.74
C ARG A 96 -20.76 8.46 34.97
N LEU A 97 -20.39 7.72 33.91
CA LEU A 97 -19.41 6.64 33.98
C LEU A 97 -18.06 7.16 34.49
N LEU A 98 -17.57 8.25 33.90
CA LEU A 98 -16.32 8.89 34.32
C LEU A 98 -16.39 9.42 35.76
N SER A 99 -17.53 10.00 36.15
CA SER A 99 -17.74 10.48 37.52
C SER A 99 -17.76 9.34 38.55
N ILE A 100 -18.42 8.21 38.26
CA ILE A 100 -18.47 7.05 39.18
C ILE A 100 -17.11 6.37 39.27
N ALA A 101 -16.37 6.33 38.17
CA ALA A 101 -15.01 5.79 38.13
C ALA A 101 -13.94 6.74 38.70
N GLU A 102 -14.32 7.95 39.14
CA GLU A 102 -13.42 9.02 39.61
C GLU A 102 -12.35 9.42 38.57
N ILE A 103 -12.70 9.33 37.29
CA ILE A 103 -11.80 9.62 36.18
C ILE A 103 -11.93 11.09 35.77
N VAL A 104 -10.85 11.86 35.91
CA VAL A 104 -10.77 13.24 35.41
C VAL A 104 -10.46 13.22 33.92
N ILE A 105 -11.29 13.89 33.10
CA ILE A 105 -10.99 14.13 31.69
C ILE A 105 -9.82 15.11 31.62
N VAL A 106 -8.64 14.62 31.26
CA VAL A 106 -7.54 15.48 30.82
C VAL A 106 -7.75 15.70 29.32
N ASP A 107 -8.10 16.93 28.94
CA ASP A 107 -8.26 17.32 27.54
C ASP A 107 -6.96 17.04 26.77
N LEU A 108 -7.04 16.21 25.72
CA LEU A 108 -5.90 15.66 24.99
C LEU A 108 -5.12 16.71 24.20
N LYS A 109 -5.59 17.96 24.14
CA LYS A 109 -4.87 19.07 23.51
C LYS A 109 -3.55 19.43 24.21
N THR A 110 -3.39 19.14 25.49
CA THR A 110 -2.23 19.63 26.27
C THR A 110 -1.03 18.67 26.29
N GLN A 111 -1.14 17.46 25.72
CA GLN A 111 -0.02 16.50 25.67
C GLN A 111 0.91 16.68 24.46
N ASN A 112 0.43 17.23 23.35
CA ASN A 112 1.30 17.51 22.20
C ASN A 112 2.31 18.62 22.52
N ASP A 113 1.86 19.68 23.22
CA ASP A 113 2.71 20.83 23.57
C ASP A 113 3.77 20.53 24.64
N ARG A 114 3.57 19.51 25.48
CA ARG A 114 4.55 19.11 26.51
C ARG A 114 5.61 18.16 25.98
N LYS A 115 5.29 17.26 25.04
CA LYS A 115 6.30 16.38 24.45
C LYS A 115 7.27 17.15 23.56
N GLU A 116 6.80 18.14 22.79
CA GLU A 116 7.66 19.04 22.00
C GLU A 116 8.59 19.89 22.88
N LYS A 117 8.06 20.51 23.95
CA LYS A 117 8.89 21.32 24.87
C LYS A 117 9.92 20.50 25.65
N THR A 118 9.65 19.22 25.94
CA THR A 118 10.60 18.38 26.68
C THR A 118 11.71 17.82 25.77
N SER A 119 11.46 17.65 24.47
CA SER A 119 12.49 17.33 23.48
C SER A 119 13.36 18.54 23.12
N GLU A 120 12.79 19.75 23.02
CA GLU A 120 13.56 20.97 22.75
C GLU A 120 14.52 21.31 23.91
N VAL A 121 14.06 21.23 25.16
CA VAL A 121 14.90 21.58 26.34
C VAL A 121 16.03 20.56 26.57
N LYS A 122 15.86 19.28 26.17
CA LYS A 122 16.92 18.27 26.22
C LYS A 122 17.94 18.44 25.11
N HIS A 123 17.52 18.85 23.90
CA HIS A 123 18.45 19.07 22.79
C HIS A 123 19.31 20.32 23.01
N GLU A 124 18.76 21.36 23.64
CA GLU A 124 19.45 22.62 23.90
C GLU A 124 20.48 22.52 25.05
N LYS A 125 20.25 21.64 26.04
CA LYS A 125 21.22 21.39 27.13
C LYS A 125 22.42 20.53 26.72
N PHE A 126 22.33 19.75 25.63
CA PHE A 126 23.43 18.90 25.18
C PHE A 126 24.44 19.62 24.27
N LEU A 127 24.07 20.78 23.69
CA LEU A 127 24.93 21.55 22.78
C LEU A 127 25.75 22.67 23.46
N ARG A 128 25.72 22.80 24.80
CA ARG A 128 26.40 23.90 25.53
C ARG A 128 27.61 23.52 26.39
N LYS A 129 28.11 22.28 26.35
CA LYS A 129 29.39 21.94 26.99
C LYS A 129 30.25 21.05 26.09
N GLY A 130 31.22 21.68 25.44
CA GLY A 130 32.26 20.99 24.68
C GLY A 130 33.01 21.90 23.72
N SER A 131 33.69 22.94 24.23
CA SER A 131 34.76 23.62 23.48
C SER A 131 36.08 23.38 24.22
N CYS A 132 37.02 22.68 23.59
CA CYS A 132 38.36 23.20 23.36
C CYS A 132 39.22 22.27 22.48
N SER A 133 39.69 22.86 21.37
CA SER A 133 41.07 22.81 20.86
C SER A 133 41.70 21.46 20.48
N SER A 134 41.72 21.18 19.17
CA SER A 134 42.97 21.19 18.39
C SER A 134 42.70 21.11 16.90
N ARG A 135 43.07 22.19 16.20
CA ARG A 135 43.33 22.20 14.76
C ARG A 135 44.65 21.45 14.53
N MET A 136 44.76 20.74 13.41
CA MET A 136 45.55 21.18 12.24
C MET A 136 46.27 20.02 11.51
N MET A 137 45.95 19.87 10.22
CA MET A 137 46.79 19.36 9.11
C MET A 137 47.24 17.89 9.12
N CYS A 138 47.41 17.18 8.01
CA CYS A 138 47.08 17.35 6.60
C CYS A 138 47.30 15.97 5.96
N PHE A 139 46.48 15.62 4.98
CA PHE A 139 46.81 14.60 3.98
C PHE A 139 47.98 15.08 3.12
N THR A 140 48.99 14.24 2.91
CA THR A 140 49.65 13.85 1.62
C THR A 140 51.14 13.56 1.79
N VAL A 141 51.64 12.69 0.88
CA VAL A 141 53.03 12.58 0.36
C VAL A 141 53.81 11.29 0.73
N VAL A 142 53.98 10.44 -0.31
CA VAL A 142 55.20 9.65 -0.70
C VAL A 142 55.40 8.26 -0.06
N LEU A 143 55.31 7.16 -0.83
CA LEU A 143 56.30 6.57 -1.77
C LEU A 143 57.29 5.59 -1.07
N THR A 144 57.13 4.30 -1.38
CA THR A 144 58.18 3.29 -1.67
C THR A 144 59.10 2.65 -0.59
N PHE A 145 59.49 1.40 -0.92
CA PHE A 145 60.60 0.53 -0.45
C PHE A 145 60.33 -0.34 0.81
N LEU A 146 60.60 -1.67 0.89
CA LEU A 146 61.02 -2.76 -0.01
C LEU A 146 60.85 -4.12 0.72
N VAL A 147 60.57 -5.16 -0.09
CA VAL A 147 61.17 -6.52 -0.18
C VAL A 147 61.37 -7.40 1.07
N ALA A 148 60.73 -8.57 1.00
CA ALA A 148 61.23 -9.95 1.21
C ALA A 148 60.02 -10.77 1.71
N ILE A 149 59.61 -11.90 1.14
CA ILE A 149 60.37 -13.14 0.93
C ILE A 149 59.83 -13.83 -0.33
N GLY A 150 60.74 -14.33 -1.16
CA GLY A 150 60.45 -15.03 -2.40
C GLY A 150 60.30 -16.55 -2.28
N SER A 151 59.72 -17.09 -3.36
CA SER A 151 60.07 -18.32 -4.07
C SER A 151 59.96 -19.67 -3.35
N VAL A 152 58.99 -20.46 -3.79
CA VAL A 152 59.24 -21.84 -4.28
C VAL A 152 58.43 -22.07 -5.56
N VAL A 153 59.13 -22.11 -6.69
CA VAL A 153 58.69 -22.77 -7.93
C VAL A 153 59.56 -24.00 -8.06
N LEU A 154 58.93 -25.17 -8.27
CA LEU A 154 59.62 -26.35 -8.79
C LEU A 154 58.76 -26.99 -9.87
N HIS A 155 59.20 -26.72 -11.10
CA HIS A 155 59.13 -27.48 -12.35
C HIS A 155 58.35 -28.80 -12.35
N TYR A 156 57.46 -28.94 -13.33
CA TYR A 156 57.40 -30.15 -14.17
C TYR A 156 57.12 -29.79 -15.63
N THR A 157 57.65 -30.64 -16.50
CA THR A 157 58.14 -30.38 -17.85
C THR A 157 57.12 -30.53 -18.99
N PHE A 158 57.26 -29.62 -19.95
CA PHE A 158 56.97 -29.65 -21.39
C PHE A 158 56.78 -31.02 -22.09
N SER A 159 55.70 -31.20 -22.87
CA SER A 159 55.71 -31.44 -24.34
C SER A 159 54.30 -31.68 -24.93
N PRO A 160 54.07 -31.60 -26.25
CA PRO A 160 52.98 -30.86 -26.87
C PRO A 160 51.94 -31.82 -27.45
N THR A 161 51.08 -31.35 -28.37
CA THR A 161 50.04 -32.08 -29.10
C THR A 161 48.70 -32.11 -28.38
N ILE A 162 47.90 -31.04 -28.54
CA ILE A 162 46.56 -31.01 -29.19
C ILE A 162 46.22 -29.52 -29.39
N GLU A 163 47.07 -28.79 -30.12
CA GLU A 163 46.77 -27.44 -30.60
C GLU A 163 46.12 -27.57 -31.99
N THR A 164 44.90 -28.10 -32.05
CA THR A 164 44.09 -28.04 -33.29
C THR A 164 42.61 -28.30 -33.10
N GLN A 165 42.14 -28.61 -31.87
CA GLN A 165 40.71 -28.76 -31.57
C GLN A 165 40.17 -27.72 -30.57
N LEU A 166 41.03 -26.88 -29.97
CA LEU A 166 40.62 -25.82 -29.04
C LEU A 166 40.40 -24.45 -29.72
N ASN A 167 40.79 -24.30 -30.98
CA ASN A 167 40.66 -23.04 -31.75
C ASN A 167 39.39 -22.95 -32.62
N ARG A 168 38.47 -23.92 -32.52
CA ARG A 168 37.14 -23.85 -33.15
C ARG A 168 35.97 -23.61 -32.20
N THR A 169 36.18 -23.68 -30.88
CA THR A 169 35.11 -23.42 -29.89
C THR A 169 35.33 -22.15 -29.07
N LYS A 170 36.40 -21.39 -29.34
CA LYS A 170 36.73 -20.17 -28.58
C LYS A 170 36.44 -18.85 -29.32
N LYS A 171 35.69 -18.90 -30.43
CA LYS A 171 35.35 -17.72 -31.24
C LYS A 171 33.86 -17.36 -31.27
N ASP A 172 33.01 -18.12 -30.59
CA ASP A 172 31.56 -17.85 -30.53
C ASP A 172 31.03 -17.44 -29.15
N ASP A 173 31.86 -17.40 -28.10
CA ASP A 173 31.41 -17.00 -26.76
C ASP A 173 31.66 -15.50 -26.51
N ILE A 174 30.99 -14.68 -27.31
CA ILE A 174 30.79 -13.26 -27.03
C ILE A 174 29.77 -13.19 -25.90
N HIS A 175 30.15 -12.63 -24.74
CA HIS A 175 29.30 -12.31 -23.59
C HIS A 175 27.82 -12.09 -23.94
N GLN A 176 27.04 -13.17 -23.94
CA GLN A 176 25.61 -13.08 -24.09
C GLN A 176 25.06 -12.80 -22.69
N LYS A 177 24.65 -11.54 -22.46
CA LYS A 177 23.98 -11.16 -21.21
C LYS A 177 22.83 -12.16 -20.98
N PRO A 178 22.74 -12.79 -19.79
CA PRO A 178 21.70 -13.77 -19.53
C PRO A 178 20.32 -13.17 -19.81
N SER A 179 19.44 -14.02 -20.37
CA SER A 179 18.06 -13.64 -20.67
C SER A 179 17.36 -13.09 -19.43
N LEU A 180 16.36 -12.22 -19.61
CA LEU A 180 15.64 -11.62 -18.49
C LEU A 180 14.99 -12.69 -17.60
N GLU A 181 14.51 -13.76 -18.23
CA GLU A 181 13.90 -14.93 -17.61
C GLU A 181 14.88 -15.69 -16.72
N SER A 182 16.18 -15.68 -17.04
CA SER A 182 17.21 -16.27 -16.17
C SER A 182 17.61 -15.31 -15.05
N ARG A 183 17.62 -14.01 -15.31
CA ARG A 183 18.08 -12.98 -14.35
C ARG A 183 17.26 -12.93 -13.07
N ILE A 184 15.94 -13.14 -13.13
CA ILE A 184 15.09 -13.13 -11.93
C ILE A 184 15.47 -14.23 -10.91
N TRP A 185 16.25 -15.23 -11.33
CA TRP A 185 16.72 -16.36 -10.52
C TRP A 185 18.20 -16.27 -10.11
N MET A 186 18.89 -15.19 -10.48
CA MET A 186 20.31 -14.99 -10.14
C MET A 186 20.47 -14.02 -8.99
N SER A 187 21.37 -14.35 -8.07
CA SER A 187 21.66 -13.53 -6.90
C SER A 187 22.27 -12.19 -7.30
N GLY A 188 21.79 -11.10 -6.70
CA GLY A 188 22.29 -9.74 -6.89
C GLY A 188 21.81 -9.04 -8.16
N GLU A 189 20.91 -9.63 -8.94
CA GLU A 189 20.30 -8.96 -10.09
C GLU A 189 19.34 -7.84 -9.65
N THR A 190 19.32 -6.77 -10.44
CA THR A 190 18.57 -5.54 -10.14
C THR A 190 17.96 -4.98 -11.43
N GLY A 191 17.10 -3.97 -11.29
CA GLY A 191 16.50 -3.25 -12.41
C GLY A 191 14.99 -3.38 -12.48
N LYS A 192 14.36 -2.39 -13.11
CA LYS A 192 12.91 -2.34 -13.30
C LYS A 192 12.40 -3.56 -14.09
N ASP A 193 13.13 -3.99 -15.10
CA ASP A 193 12.79 -5.16 -15.93
C ASP A 193 12.76 -6.46 -15.11
N VAL A 194 13.72 -6.65 -14.22
CA VAL A 194 13.77 -7.78 -13.28
C VAL A 194 12.58 -7.74 -12.32
N VAL A 195 12.29 -6.56 -11.76
CA VAL A 195 11.15 -6.37 -10.84
C VAL A 195 9.82 -6.66 -11.54
N ASP A 196 9.60 -6.09 -12.72
CA ASP A 196 8.36 -6.26 -13.48
C ASP A 196 8.13 -7.73 -13.82
N LEU A 197 9.19 -8.45 -14.23
CA LEU A 197 9.07 -9.88 -14.55
C LEU A 197 8.80 -10.74 -13.30
N CYS A 198 9.42 -10.43 -12.15
CA CYS A 198 9.09 -11.09 -10.88
C CYS A 198 7.60 -10.89 -10.51
N ILE A 199 7.09 -9.66 -10.62
CA ILE A 199 5.69 -9.35 -10.33
C ILE A 199 4.76 -10.09 -11.29
N GLN A 200 5.09 -10.10 -12.58
CA GLN A 200 4.34 -10.85 -13.58
C GLN A 200 4.28 -12.35 -13.24
N ASN A 201 5.41 -12.97 -12.89
CA ASN A 201 5.47 -14.38 -12.49
C ASN A 201 4.62 -14.66 -11.24
N LEU A 202 4.62 -13.74 -10.27
CA LEU A 202 3.76 -13.84 -9.09
C LEU A 202 2.27 -13.77 -9.45
N HIS A 203 1.87 -12.86 -10.33
CA HIS A 203 0.49 -12.76 -10.80
C HIS A 203 0.04 -13.99 -11.58
N GLU A 204 0.87 -14.47 -12.51
CA GLU A 204 0.59 -15.67 -13.32
C GLU A 204 0.49 -16.95 -12.48
N SER A 205 1.17 -17.00 -11.33
CA SER A 205 1.09 -18.13 -10.41
C SER A 205 -0.30 -18.33 -9.79
N GLY A 206 -1.09 -17.26 -9.65
CA GLY A 206 -2.39 -17.28 -8.98
C GLY A 206 -2.33 -17.65 -7.48
N ILE A 207 -1.14 -17.69 -6.87
CA ILE A 207 -0.93 -18.08 -5.47
C ILE A 207 -1.38 -16.97 -4.51
N PHE A 208 -1.19 -15.72 -4.93
CA PHE A 208 -1.46 -14.53 -4.15
C PHE A 208 -2.63 -13.75 -4.77
N PRO A 209 -3.43 -13.03 -3.96
CA PRO A 209 -4.41 -12.10 -4.48
C PRO A 209 -3.73 -10.96 -5.26
N ASP A 210 -4.52 -10.13 -5.96
CA ASP A 210 -4.02 -8.90 -6.56
C ASP A 210 -3.36 -8.01 -5.49
N ASP A 211 -2.20 -7.44 -5.81
CA ASP A 211 -1.48 -6.50 -4.95
C ASP A 211 -1.71 -5.04 -5.31
N HIS A 212 -2.51 -4.77 -6.34
CA HIS A 212 -2.86 -3.43 -6.79
C HIS A 212 -1.64 -2.54 -7.05
N GLY A 213 -0.59 -3.12 -7.63
CA GLY A 213 0.66 -2.42 -7.96
C GLY A 213 1.53 -2.09 -6.75
N LEU A 214 1.15 -2.53 -5.55
CA LEU A 214 1.89 -2.23 -4.32
C LEU A 214 3.31 -2.81 -4.38
N MET A 215 3.49 -4.03 -4.91
CA MET A 215 4.82 -4.63 -5.03
C MET A 215 5.77 -3.79 -5.88
N ARG A 216 5.27 -3.20 -6.97
CA ARG A 216 6.08 -2.32 -7.82
C ARG A 216 6.53 -1.10 -7.04
N ARG A 217 5.63 -0.48 -6.27
CA ARG A 217 5.93 0.71 -5.46
C ARG A 217 6.93 0.41 -4.35
N ILE A 218 6.76 -0.71 -3.65
CA ILE A 218 7.70 -1.13 -2.58
C ILE A 218 9.10 -1.35 -3.15
N ALA A 219 9.26 -2.07 -4.27
CA ALA A 219 10.58 -2.29 -4.88
C ALA A 219 11.30 -0.96 -5.19
N HIS A 220 10.56 0.03 -5.70
CA HIS A 220 11.16 1.31 -6.04
C HIS A 220 11.46 2.17 -4.80
N VAL A 221 10.53 2.24 -3.84
CA VAL A 221 10.69 3.03 -2.60
C VAL A 221 11.80 2.46 -1.71
N MET A 222 11.87 1.14 -1.59
CA MET A 222 12.79 0.49 -0.66
C MET A 222 14.22 0.40 -1.21
N SER A 223 14.41 0.18 -2.51
CA SER A 223 15.74 -0.08 -3.06
C SER A 223 16.01 0.54 -4.42
N ASN A 224 15.09 1.36 -4.95
CA ASN A 224 15.17 1.84 -6.34
C ASN A 224 15.37 0.68 -7.33
N ASP A 225 14.58 -0.38 -7.15
CA ASP A 225 14.66 -1.63 -7.94
C ASP A 225 16.00 -2.35 -7.80
N GLY A 226 16.63 -2.22 -6.63
CA GLY A 226 17.97 -2.70 -6.33
C GLY A 226 19.11 -1.86 -6.92
N ASN A 227 18.85 -0.72 -7.57
CA ASN A 227 19.90 0.07 -8.20
C ASN A 227 20.57 1.04 -7.21
N PRO A 228 21.91 0.95 -7.02
CA PRO A 228 22.64 1.87 -6.13
C PRO A 228 22.63 3.32 -6.65
N PRO A 229 22.83 4.33 -5.79
CA PRO A 229 22.99 4.23 -4.34
C PRO A 229 21.64 4.20 -3.61
N PHE A 230 21.38 3.17 -2.81
CA PHE A 230 20.25 3.14 -1.88
C PHE A 230 20.74 2.76 -0.48
N GLN A 231 20.22 3.43 0.54
CA GLN A 231 20.86 3.57 1.87
C GLN A 231 20.41 2.52 2.91
N LEU A 232 19.96 1.34 2.50
CA LEU A 232 19.31 0.42 3.45
C LEU A 232 20.14 -0.82 3.80
N HIS A 233 20.10 -1.15 5.09
CA HIS A 233 20.95 -2.13 5.77
C HIS A 233 20.28 -3.49 5.91
N THR A 234 19.51 -3.94 4.90
CA THR A 234 18.93 -5.29 4.94
C THR A 234 19.42 -6.15 3.78
N ASP A 235 19.63 -7.41 4.07
CA ASP A 235 19.86 -8.52 3.13
C ASP A 235 18.55 -9.06 2.52
N GLY A 236 17.46 -8.28 2.56
CA GLY A 236 16.12 -8.68 2.14
C GLY A 236 15.82 -8.54 0.65
N GLY A 237 16.86 -8.42 -0.19
CA GLY A 237 16.75 -8.27 -1.65
C GLY A 237 16.12 -6.95 -2.10
N ILE A 238 15.53 -6.96 -3.30
CA ILE A 238 14.96 -5.76 -3.93
C ILE A 238 13.81 -5.18 -3.10
N TRP A 239 12.95 -6.03 -2.52
CA TRP A 239 11.85 -5.58 -1.67
C TRP A 239 12.25 -5.27 -0.23
N GLN A 240 13.54 -5.43 0.11
CA GLN A 240 14.08 -5.18 1.45
C GLN A 240 13.23 -5.84 2.54
N VAL A 241 12.81 -7.10 2.35
CA VAL A 241 11.99 -7.80 3.35
C VAL A 241 12.74 -7.80 4.68
N SER A 242 12.13 -7.36 5.79
CA SER A 242 12.81 -7.35 7.10
C SER A 242 13.11 -8.77 7.60
N LEU A 243 14.02 -8.88 8.57
CA LEU A 243 14.29 -10.13 9.26
C LEU A 243 13.02 -10.65 9.95
N PHE A 244 12.26 -9.74 10.57
CA PHE A 244 10.97 -10.05 11.18
C PHE A 244 9.98 -10.61 10.14
N ALA A 245 9.79 -9.90 9.03
CA ALA A 245 8.87 -10.32 7.97
C ALA A 245 9.25 -11.68 7.39
N PHE A 246 10.54 -11.92 7.15
CA PHE A 246 11.03 -13.20 6.66
C PHE A 246 10.77 -14.34 7.66
N SER A 247 11.01 -14.11 8.95
CA SER A 247 10.68 -15.09 10.01
C SER A 247 9.18 -15.37 10.07
N ASP A 248 8.35 -14.34 9.93
CA ASP A 248 6.89 -14.46 9.91
C ASP A 248 6.39 -15.27 8.70
N THR A 249 7.10 -15.22 7.56
CA THR A 249 6.79 -16.11 6.41
C THR A 249 7.04 -17.58 6.69
N HIS A 250 7.73 -17.94 7.78
CA HIS A 250 7.98 -19.31 8.24
C HIS A 250 7.08 -19.72 9.42
N ASP A 251 6.35 -18.78 10.03
CA ASP A 251 5.49 -19.05 11.18
C ASP A 251 4.15 -19.67 10.77
N THR A 252 4.22 -20.96 10.43
CA THR A 252 3.03 -21.76 10.11
C THR A 252 2.08 -21.98 11.30
N LYS A 253 2.50 -21.67 12.53
CA LYS A 253 1.65 -21.77 13.72
C LYS A 253 0.73 -20.57 13.81
N ALA A 254 1.26 -19.36 13.61
CA ALA A 254 0.48 -18.13 13.56
C ALA A 254 -0.36 -18.07 12.27
N HIS A 255 0.18 -18.54 11.14
CA HIS A 255 -0.44 -18.37 9.82
C HIS A 255 -0.76 -19.73 9.17
N ILE A 256 -1.89 -20.33 9.58
CA ILE A 256 -2.33 -21.66 9.13
C ILE A 256 -2.45 -21.81 7.60
N ARG A 257 -2.63 -20.70 6.86
CA ARG A 257 -2.78 -20.69 5.41
C ARG A 257 -1.44 -20.78 4.66
N LEU A 258 -0.30 -20.55 5.34
CA LEU A 258 1.04 -20.64 4.73
C LEU A 258 1.33 -22.02 4.15
N GLY A 259 0.90 -23.09 4.84
CA GLY A 259 1.13 -24.47 4.38
C GLY A 259 0.57 -24.74 2.98
N ARG A 260 -0.62 -24.21 2.65
CA ARG A 260 -1.19 -24.33 1.30
C ARG A 260 -0.39 -23.55 0.26
N LYS A 261 0.07 -22.35 0.63
CA LYS A 261 0.89 -21.49 -0.25
C LYS A 261 2.25 -22.13 -0.54
N TYR A 262 2.90 -22.76 0.45
CA TYR A 262 4.17 -23.48 0.21
C TYR A 262 4.01 -24.58 -0.82
N GLY A 263 2.93 -25.37 -0.75
CA GLY A 263 2.65 -26.41 -1.75
C GLY A 263 2.45 -25.84 -3.15
N ALA A 264 1.77 -24.69 -3.26
CA ALA A 264 1.57 -24.00 -4.53
C ALA A 264 2.88 -23.39 -5.08
N ILE A 265 3.71 -22.80 -4.21
CA ILE A 265 5.03 -22.26 -4.54
C ILE A 265 5.96 -23.37 -5.06
N MET A 266 6.00 -24.50 -4.36
CA MET A 266 6.78 -25.67 -4.79
C MET A 266 6.32 -26.16 -6.16
N LYS A 267 5.01 -26.24 -6.40
CA LYS A 267 4.46 -26.70 -7.67
C LYS A 267 4.77 -25.75 -8.84
N HIS A 268 4.68 -24.44 -8.64
CA HIS A 268 4.79 -23.45 -9.71
C HIS A 268 6.23 -22.99 -9.93
N PHE A 269 6.99 -22.76 -8.87
CA PHE A 269 8.35 -22.22 -8.92
C PHE A 269 9.44 -23.26 -8.63
N GLY A 270 9.08 -24.48 -8.19
CA GLY A 270 10.07 -25.50 -7.80
C GLY A 270 10.80 -25.18 -6.49
N ILE A 271 10.26 -24.26 -5.67
CA ILE A 271 10.89 -23.80 -4.43
C ILE A 271 10.23 -24.46 -3.22
N ASP A 272 11.02 -25.20 -2.45
CA ASP A 272 10.62 -25.64 -1.11
C ASP A 272 10.78 -24.49 -0.12
N TRP A 273 9.74 -23.68 0.04
CA TRP A 273 9.81 -22.46 0.87
C TRP A 273 10.31 -22.73 2.30
N ARG A 274 10.07 -23.93 2.84
CA ARG A 274 10.50 -24.31 4.19
C ARG A 274 12.02 -24.40 4.37
N LYS A 275 12.76 -24.51 3.27
CA LYS A 275 14.23 -24.62 3.24
C LYS A 275 14.90 -23.34 2.79
N VAL A 276 14.13 -22.31 2.46
CA VAL A 276 14.66 -21.04 1.99
C VAL A 276 15.38 -20.37 3.14
N GLU A 277 16.61 -19.94 2.89
CA GLU A 277 17.42 -19.21 3.85
C GLU A 277 17.37 -17.71 3.56
N ARG A 278 17.79 -16.92 4.55
CA ARG A 278 17.78 -15.47 4.44
C ARG A 278 18.64 -14.96 3.27
N THR A 279 19.77 -15.63 3.03
CA THR A 279 20.72 -15.34 1.95
C THR A 279 20.11 -15.52 0.56
N ASP A 280 19.12 -16.39 0.40
CA ASP A 280 18.45 -16.63 -0.88
C ASP A 280 17.66 -15.40 -1.34
N LEU A 281 17.31 -14.48 -0.43
CA LEU A 281 16.60 -13.24 -0.77
C LEU A 281 17.46 -12.28 -1.60
N ALA A 282 18.77 -12.52 -1.72
CA ALA A 282 19.58 -11.85 -2.72
C ALA A 282 19.13 -12.17 -4.16
N ILE A 283 18.37 -13.25 -4.36
CA ILE A 283 17.73 -13.61 -5.63
C ILE A 283 16.39 -12.85 -5.75
N PRO A 284 16.15 -12.10 -6.84
CA PRO A 284 14.95 -11.29 -7.03
C PRO A 284 13.65 -12.04 -6.75
N MET A 285 13.45 -13.21 -7.36
CA MET A 285 12.20 -13.94 -7.22
C MET A 285 11.97 -14.46 -5.79
N TYR A 286 13.02 -14.84 -5.07
CA TYR A 286 12.91 -15.25 -3.66
C TYR A 286 12.50 -14.07 -2.78
N SER A 287 13.12 -12.90 -2.96
CA SER A 287 12.69 -11.69 -2.24
C SER A 287 11.26 -11.26 -2.58
N ALA A 288 10.83 -11.43 -3.83
CA ALA A 288 9.46 -11.14 -4.26
C ALA A 288 8.43 -12.07 -3.59
N ILE A 289 8.71 -13.38 -3.56
CA ILE A 289 7.86 -14.38 -2.90
C ILE A 289 7.81 -14.12 -1.39
N ALA A 290 8.95 -13.80 -0.76
CA ALA A 290 9.01 -13.47 0.67
C ALA A 290 8.11 -12.27 0.99
N ALA A 291 8.20 -11.19 0.21
CA ALA A 291 7.36 -10.02 0.39
C ALA A 291 5.87 -10.36 0.23
N ARG A 292 5.48 -11.12 -0.81
CA ARG A 292 4.08 -11.53 -1.02
C ARG A 292 3.57 -12.46 0.08
N LEU A 293 4.38 -13.41 0.54
CA LEU A 293 4.01 -14.29 1.64
C LEU A 293 3.74 -13.48 2.91
N TYR A 294 4.66 -12.59 3.28
CA TYR A 294 4.49 -11.72 4.44
C TYR A 294 3.23 -10.86 4.32
N LEU A 295 3.04 -10.15 3.21
CA LEU A 295 1.83 -9.34 2.97
C LEU A 295 0.54 -10.17 3.07
N SER A 296 0.61 -11.44 2.68
CA SER A 296 -0.54 -12.33 2.66
C SER A 296 -0.86 -13.00 4.00
N ASN A 297 -0.09 -12.71 5.05
CA ASN A 297 -0.35 -13.10 6.43
C ASN A 297 -1.34 -12.15 7.14
N PHE A 298 -1.53 -10.96 6.59
CA PHE A 298 -2.44 -9.94 7.13
C PHE A 298 -3.85 -10.11 6.55
N ALA A 299 -4.86 -9.82 7.37
CA ALA A 299 -6.26 -9.89 6.96
C ALA A 299 -6.70 -8.61 6.23
N GLU A 300 -5.99 -7.52 6.46
CA GLU A 300 -6.17 -6.22 5.84
C GLU A 300 -5.98 -6.31 4.33
N PHE A 301 -6.99 -5.86 3.59
CA PHE A 301 -6.94 -5.76 2.14
C PHE A 301 -5.89 -4.75 1.71
N ILE A 302 -5.11 -5.09 0.67
CA ILE A 302 -4.15 -4.17 0.07
C ILE A 302 -4.95 -3.05 -0.61
N PRO A 303 -4.77 -1.77 -0.26
CA PRO A 303 -5.55 -0.70 -0.85
C PRO A 303 -5.36 -0.62 -2.36
N PRO A 304 -6.40 -0.22 -3.09
CA PRO A 304 -6.37 -0.19 -4.54
C PRO A 304 -5.36 0.84 -5.06
N GLU A 305 -4.85 0.60 -6.28
CA GLU A 305 -3.71 1.33 -6.85
C GLU A 305 -3.90 2.85 -6.93
N TYR A 306 -5.16 3.27 -7.12
CA TYR A 306 -5.56 4.67 -7.21
C TYR A 306 -5.44 5.43 -5.88
N SER A 307 -5.31 4.71 -4.75
CA SER A 307 -5.25 5.28 -3.40
C SER A 307 -3.81 5.25 -2.87
N PHE A 308 -2.98 6.16 -3.36
CA PHE A 308 -1.56 6.17 -3.01
C PHE A 308 -1.32 6.55 -1.54
N GLU A 309 -2.18 7.36 -0.92
CA GLU A 309 -2.15 7.62 0.52
C GLU A 309 -2.48 6.38 1.35
N GLU A 310 -3.53 5.65 1.01
CA GLU A 310 -3.89 4.43 1.75
C GLU A 310 -2.86 3.32 1.53
N GLN A 311 -2.30 3.19 0.32
CA GLN A 311 -1.17 2.29 0.10
C GLN A 311 0.07 2.70 0.90
N ALA A 312 0.31 4.00 1.08
CA ALA A 312 1.38 4.48 1.96
C ALA A 312 1.09 4.16 3.43
N ASP A 313 -0.17 4.27 3.89
CA ASP A 313 -0.59 3.83 5.22
C ASP A 313 -0.39 2.33 5.40
N TYR A 314 -0.82 1.53 4.43
CA TYR A 314 -0.67 0.09 4.45
C TYR A 314 0.81 -0.32 4.50
N TRP A 315 1.63 0.24 3.61
CA TRP A 315 3.08 0.04 3.65
C TRP A 315 3.67 0.45 4.99
N TRP A 316 3.30 1.60 5.54
CA TRP A 316 3.88 2.12 6.78
C TRP A 316 3.46 1.35 8.05
N LEU A 317 2.18 0.96 8.12
CA LEU A 317 1.56 0.34 9.29
C LEU A 317 1.69 -1.18 9.31
N ILE A 318 1.86 -1.82 8.15
CA ILE A 318 1.95 -3.28 8.03
C ILE A 318 3.34 -3.68 7.54
N TYR A 319 3.74 -3.25 6.35
CA TYR A 319 5.02 -3.69 5.76
C TYR A 319 6.23 -3.22 6.58
N MET A 320 6.21 -1.96 6.99
CA MET A 320 7.28 -1.31 7.76
C MET A 320 7.13 -1.45 9.27
N LYS A 321 6.07 -2.10 9.78
CA LYS A 321 5.69 -2.06 11.20
C LYS A 321 6.87 -2.32 12.14
N ASP A 322 7.51 -3.47 11.92
CA ASP A 322 8.61 -4.04 12.70
C ASP A 322 9.89 -4.13 11.85
N HIS A 323 10.01 -3.26 10.85
CA HIS A 323 11.13 -3.24 9.92
C HIS A 323 12.30 -2.40 10.46
N GLU A 324 13.52 -2.92 10.33
CA GLU A 324 14.77 -2.30 10.80
C GLU A 324 15.02 -0.92 10.19
N SER A 325 14.57 -0.70 8.95
CA SER A 325 14.72 0.54 8.21
C SER A 325 13.68 1.60 8.60
N LYS A 326 12.64 1.25 9.38
CA LYS A 326 11.54 2.17 9.71
C LYS A 326 12.00 3.47 10.35
N ARG A 327 13.08 3.43 11.15
CA ARG A 327 13.65 4.63 11.81
C ARG A 327 14.35 5.62 10.86
N PHE A 328 14.63 5.19 9.64
CA PHE A 328 15.36 5.97 8.63
C PHE A 328 14.49 6.38 7.44
N MET A 329 13.25 5.90 7.40
CA MET A 329 12.29 6.18 6.34
C MET A 329 11.07 6.87 6.93
N ALA A 330 10.27 7.47 6.06
CA ALA A 330 8.99 8.05 6.43
C ALA A 330 7.89 7.62 5.45
N ARG A 331 6.65 7.50 5.94
CA ARG A 331 5.43 7.37 5.11
C ARG A 331 5.42 8.34 3.93
N LYS A 332 5.89 9.58 4.15
CA LYS A 332 5.93 10.63 3.13
C LYS A 332 6.85 10.27 1.95
N GLU A 333 7.96 9.58 2.18
CA GLU A 333 8.90 9.18 1.11
C GLU A 333 8.23 8.23 0.11
N PHE A 334 7.39 7.31 0.59
CA PHE A 334 6.58 6.46 -0.30
C PHE A 334 5.71 7.32 -1.22
N ILE A 335 4.97 8.28 -0.66
CA ILE A 335 4.07 9.16 -1.41
C ILE A 335 4.84 9.99 -2.44
N ASP A 336 5.93 10.64 -2.02
CA ASP A 336 6.72 11.53 -2.87
C ASP A 336 7.35 10.76 -4.04
N THR A 337 7.83 9.54 -3.77
CA THR A 337 8.41 8.63 -4.75
C THR A 337 7.37 8.15 -5.77
N VAL A 338 6.20 7.71 -5.33
CA VAL A 338 5.11 7.28 -6.22
C VAL A 338 4.63 8.43 -7.10
N LYS A 339 4.49 9.64 -6.53
CA LYS A 339 4.17 10.84 -7.31
C LYS A 339 5.24 11.15 -8.36
N ALA A 340 6.52 10.94 -8.04
CA ALA A 340 7.60 11.14 -9.00
C ALA A 340 7.55 10.10 -10.14
N LEU A 341 7.29 8.83 -9.84
CA LEU A 341 7.15 7.77 -10.85
C LEU A 341 6.03 8.07 -11.85
N ASN A 342 4.86 8.47 -11.36
CA ASN A 342 3.73 8.79 -12.24
C ASN A 342 4.07 9.98 -13.17
N ARG A 343 4.76 11.00 -12.65
CA ARG A 343 5.23 12.13 -13.48
C ARG A 343 6.22 11.70 -14.58
N LEU A 344 7.10 10.75 -14.29
CA LEU A 344 8.08 10.25 -15.27
C LEU A 344 7.44 9.36 -16.35
N GLN A 345 6.41 8.60 -16.03
CA GLN A 345 5.65 7.86 -17.05
C GLN A 345 5.00 8.80 -18.07
N HIS A 346 4.47 9.94 -17.63
CA HIS A 346 3.90 10.94 -18.54
C HIS A 346 4.94 11.69 -19.39
N SER A 347 6.21 11.77 -18.96
CA SER A 347 7.26 12.47 -19.74
C SER A 347 7.88 11.62 -20.85
N VAL A 348 7.99 10.30 -20.66
CA VAL A 348 8.59 9.37 -21.65
C VAL A 348 7.74 9.27 -22.92
N VAL A 349 6.42 9.37 -22.81
CA VAL A 349 5.47 9.34 -23.95
C VAL A 349 5.68 10.52 -24.92
N SER A 350 6.25 11.64 -24.47
CA SER A 350 6.49 12.84 -25.29
C SER A 350 7.72 12.72 -26.22
N SER A 351 8.60 11.75 -26.02
CA SER A 351 9.94 11.72 -26.65
C SER A 351 10.07 10.88 -27.93
N HIS A 352 9.02 10.16 -28.36
CA HIS A 352 9.06 9.28 -29.53
C HIS A 352 8.19 9.82 -30.69
N LYS A 353 8.68 10.82 -31.43
CA LYS A 353 8.12 11.20 -32.74
C LYS A 353 9.20 11.07 -33.84
N PRO A 354 8.96 10.32 -34.93
CA PRO A 354 9.91 10.26 -36.04
C PRO A 354 9.94 11.60 -36.79
N LYS A 355 11.16 12.08 -37.07
CA LYS A 355 11.43 13.28 -37.87
C LYS A 355 11.41 12.91 -39.35
N ASN A 356 10.52 13.51 -40.15
CA ASN A 356 10.83 14.13 -41.47
C ASN A 356 9.59 14.67 -42.22
N LEU A 357 9.77 15.89 -42.76
CA LEU A 357 9.09 16.59 -43.88
C LEU A 357 7.73 17.30 -43.66
N PRO A 358 7.43 18.40 -44.40
CA PRO A 358 7.95 19.75 -44.14
C PRO A 358 6.81 20.78 -43.96
N ASP A 359 7.22 21.99 -43.58
CA ASP A 359 6.41 23.13 -43.17
C ASP A 359 5.27 23.53 -44.13
N PHE A 360 4.11 23.77 -43.54
CA PHE A 360 3.11 24.72 -44.04
C PHE A 360 2.57 25.52 -42.85
N GLU A 361 3.02 26.76 -42.74
CA GLU A 361 2.41 27.74 -41.85
C GLU A 361 1.07 28.17 -42.44
N GLU A 362 -0.02 28.01 -41.68
CA GLU A 362 -1.00 29.11 -41.57
C GLU A 362 -1.88 29.00 -40.31
N SER A 363 -1.84 30.10 -39.57
CA SER A 363 -2.71 30.57 -38.50
C SER A 363 -4.14 30.00 -38.46
N SER A 364 -4.51 29.36 -37.34
CA SER A 364 -5.75 29.61 -36.57
C SER A 364 -5.98 28.51 -35.51
N SER A 365 -6.08 28.91 -34.24
CA SER A 365 -6.52 28.12 -33.07
C SER A 365 -5.96 26.70 -32.94
N ALA A 366 -4.76 26.56 -32.37
CA ALA A 366 -4.23 25.26 -31.97
C ALA A 366 -5.03 24.68 -30.79
N VAL A 367 -6.04 23.86 -31.10
CA VAL A 367 -6.62 22.90 -30.15
C VAL A 367 -5.54 21.88 -29.82
N LEU A 368 -5.13 21.83 -28.55
CA LEU A 368 -4.22 20.81 -28.03
C LEU A 368 -4.74 19.41 -28.38
N PRO A 369 -3.89 18.45 -28.77
CA PRO A 369 -4.31 17.07 -29.00
C PRO A 369 -4.97 16.54 -27.73
N GLN A 370 -6.26 16.27 -27.78
CA GLN A 370 -6.96 15.68 -26.64
C GLN A 370 -6.58 14.21 -26.56
N GLU A 371 -6.10 13.79 -25.39
CA GLU A 371 -5.80 12.40 -25.10
C GLU A 371 -7.09 11.58 -25.19
N LYS A 372 -7.09 10.58 -26.09
CA LYS A 372 -8.21 9.65 -26.26
C LYS A 372 -8.19 8.63 -25.13
N LEU A 373 -9.24 8.62 -24.32
CA LEU A 373 -9.40 7.71 -23.20
C LEU A 373 -9.81 6.33 -23.70
N ASN A 374 -9.42 5.33 -22.94
CA ASN A 374 -9.80 3.93 -23.13
C ASN A 374 -10.07 3.28 -21.77
N ILE A 375 -10.45 2.01 -21.75
CA ILE A 375 -10.87 1.30 -20.52
C ILE A 375 -9.87 1.37 -19.36
N THR A 376 -8.56 1.53 -19.60
CA THR A 376 -7.55 1.67 -18.54
C THR A 376 -7.74 2.94 -17.70
N HIS A 377 -8.38 3.97 -18.27
CA HIS A 377 -8.64 5.26 -17.63
C HIS A 377 -9.93 5.27 -16.80
N LEU A 378 -10.59 4.12 -16.63
CA LEU A 378 -11.83 4.02 -15.86
C LEU A 378 -11.67 4.54 -14.43
N SER A 379 -10.52 4.25 -13.81
CA SER A 379 -10.18 4.74 -12.49
C SER A 379 -10.07 6.26 -12.44
N ASP A 380 -9.35 6.86 -13.39
CA ASP A 380 -9.15 8.31 -13.45
C ASP A 380 -10.47 9.05 -13.67
N VAL A 381 -11.31 8.53 -14.56
CA VAL A 381 -12.64 9.06 -14.86
C VAL A 381 -13.54 9.01 -13.62
N LYS A 382 -13.52 7.89 -12.88
CA LYS A 382 -14.28 7.76 -11.63
C LYS A 382 -13.78 8.73 -10.56
N GLN A 383 -12.47 8.88 -10.41
CA GLN A 383 -11.88 9.82 -9.46
C GLN A 383 -12.26 11.27 -9.79
N LYS A 384 -12.26 11.63 -11.08
CA LYS A 384 -12.69 12.97 -11.51
C LYS A 384 -14.15 13.22 -11.14
N LEU A 385 -15.05 12.27 -11.40
CA LEU A 385 -16.47 12.37 -11.02
C LEU A 385 -16.67 12.43 -9.49
N GLN A 386 -15.89 11.69 -8.70
CA GLN A 386 -15.92 11.79 -7.24
C GLN A 386 -15.42 13.14 -6.74
N SER A 387 -14.36 13.70 -7.34
CA SER A 387 -13.78 14.99 -6.93
C SER A 387 -14.75 16.17 -7.14
N ILE A 388 -15.68 16.04 -8.08
CA ILE A 388 -16.75 17.02 -8.33
C ILE A 388 -18.04 16.67 -7.58
N TYR A 389 -18.01 15.68 -6.68
CA TYR A 389 -19.16 15.19 -5.91
C TYR A 389 -20.35 14.78 -6.80
N PHE A 390 -20.08 14.19 -7.96
CA PHE A 390 -21.11 13.79 -8.91
C PHE A 390 -22.08 12.78 -8.28
N PRO A 391 -23.39 13.06 -8.25
CA PRO A 391 -24.37 12.18 -7.61
C PRO A 391 -24.55 10.89 -8.41
N HIS A 392 -24.29 9.74 -7.80
CA HIS A 392 -24.45 8.43 -8.46
C HIS A 392 -25.89 8.18 -8.97
N SER A 393 -26.90 8.84 -8.40
CA SER A 393 -28.29 8.75 -8.87
C SER A 393 -28.52 9.33 -10.27
N LYS A 394 -27.64 10.23 -10.75
CA LYS A 394 -27.70 10.84 -12.09
C LYS A 394 -26.96 10.04 -13.17
N TRP A 395 -26.50 8.81 -12.86
CA TRP A 395 -25.75 8.01 -13.81
C TRP A 395 -26.48 7.85 -15.15
N THR A 396 -27.78 7.57 -15.17
CA THR A 396 -28.56 7.34 -16.40
C THR A 396 -28.50 8.54 -17.35
N GLU A 397 -28.62 9.76 -16.82
CA GLU A 397 -28.61 11.00 -17.60
C GLU A 397 -27.21 11.30 -18.15
N LEU A 398 -26.18 11.09 -17.33
CA LEU A 398 -24.78 11.19 -17.77
C LEU A 398 -24.49 10.23 -18.92
N CYS A 399 -24.92 8.98 -18.82
CA CYS A 399 -24.63 7.95 -19.82
C CYS A 399 -25.31 8.21 -21.17
N LEU A 400 -26.53 8.74 -21.15
CA LEU A 400 -27.20 9.22 -22.37
C LEU A 400 -26.41 10.35 -23.02
N ASN A 401 -25.95 11.31 -22.21
CA ASN A 401 -25.14 12.44 -22.68
C ASN A 401 -23.75 12.03 -23.17
N LEU A 402 -23.23 10.87 -22.74
CA LEU A 402 -22.00 10.27 -23.24
C LEU A 402 -22.20 9.48 -24.54
N GLY A 403 -23.44 9.29 -24.99
CA GLY A 403 -23.78 8.63 -26.27
C GLY A 403 -24.18 7.16 -26.16
N LEU A 404 -24.37 6.62 -24.95
CA LEU A 404 -24.94 5.29 -24.74
C LEU A 404 -26.44 5.28 -25.01
N TYR A 405 -26.94 4.21 -25.63
CA TYR A 405 -28.36 4.10 -25.98
C TYR A 405 -29.19 3.59 -24.82
N LYS A 406 -30.49 3.93 -24.81
CA LYS A 406 -31.41 3.56 -23.75
C LYS A 406 -31.43 2.05 -23.45
N HIS A 407 -31.44 1.21 -24.48
CA HIS A 407 -31.41 -0.25 -24.31
C HIS A 407 -30.18 -0.77 -23.53
N THR A 408 -29.02 -0.13 -23.71
CA THR A 408 -27.79 -0.42 -22.97
C THR A 408 -27.93 -0.02 -21.50
N LEU A 409 -28.61 1.09 -21.22
CA LEU A 409 -28.86 1.56 -19.85
C LEU A 409 -29.89 0.68 -19.14
N ASP A 410 -30.95 0.26 -19.83
CA ASP A 410 -31.94 -0.68 -19.30
C ASP A 410 -31.26 -2.00 -18.90
N THR A 411 -30.34 -2.51 -19.75
CA THR A 411 -29.53 -3.70 -19.45
C THR A 411 -28.63 -3.51 -18.21
N ILE A 412 -27.99 -2.34 -18.04
CA ILE A 412 -27.19 -2.05 -16.84
C ILE A 412 -28.08 -1.98 -15.60
N SER A 413 -29.22 -1.29 -15.71
CA SER A 413 -30.18 -1.10 -14.63
C SER A 413 -30.73 -2.44 -14.16
N ASP A 414 -31.10 -3.35 -15.05
CA ASP A 414 -31.66 -4.65 -14.67
C ASP A 414 -30.65 -5.53 -13.92
N ASN A 415 -29.38 -5.47 -14.31
CA ASN A 415 -28.30 -6.23 -13.66
C ASN A 415 -27.92 -5.69 -12.28
N PHE A 416 -28.11 -4.39 -12.04
CA PHE A 416 -27.59 -3.69 -10.84
C PHE A 416 -28.61 -2.74 -10.19
N SER A 417 -29.91 -3.03 -10.30
CA SER A 417 -31.04 -2.13 -10.00
C SER A 417 -31.08 -1.47 -8.62
N LYS A 418 -30.30 -1.96 -7.64
CA LYS A 418 -30.20 -1.41 -6.28
C LYS A 418 -28.87 -0.71 -5.97
N ASP A 419 -27.93 -0.68 -6.93
CA ASP A 419 -26.58 -0.14 -6.74
C ASP A 419 -26.23 0.87 -7.84
N ALA A 420 -26.61 2.12 -7.59
CA ALA A 420 -26.31 3.24 -8.49
C ALA A 420 -24.80 3.45 -8.73
N SER A 421 -23.95 3.04 -7.77
CA SER A 421 -22.49 3.15 -7.91
C SER A 421 -21.94 2.13 -8.92
N ARG A 422 -22.46 0.90 -8.89
CA ARG A 422 -22.15 -0.12 -9.89
C ARG A 422 -22.70 0.25 -11.26
N CYS A 423 -23.93 0.77 -11.35
CA CYS A 423 -24.49 1.24 -12.62
C CYS A 423 -23.63 2.32 -13.27
N LEU A 424 -23.18 3.31 -12.48
CA LEU A 424 -22.27 4.34 -12.96
C LEU A 424 -20.93 3.74 -13.44
N THR A 425 -20.37 2.79 -12.70
CA THR A 425 -19.10 2.13 -13.08
C THR A 425 -19.21 1.40 -14.42
N GLU A 426 -20.27 0.61 -14.61
CA GLU A 426 -20.51 -0.12 -15.85
C GLU A 426 -20.77 0.80 -17.03
N CYS A 427 -21.50 1.89 -16.80
CA CYS A 427 -21.70 2.91 -17.82
C CYS A 427 -20.38 3.52 -18.30
N LEU A 428 -19.53 3.97 -17.38
CA LEU A 428 -18.24 4.56 -17.73
C LEU A 428 -17.34 3.56 -18.46
N ALA A 429 -17.37 2.29 -18.05
CA ALA A 429 -16.65 1.22 -18.72
C ALA A 429 -17.11 1.02 -20.17
N LYS A 430 -18.42 1.10 -20.44
CA LYS A 430 -18.97 1.01 -21.80
C LYS A 430 -18.66 2.24 -22.64
N TRP A 431 -18.71 3.43 -22.06
CA TRP A 431 -18.30 4.67 -22.72
C TRP A 431 -16.82 4.62 -23.13
N LEU A 432 -15.93 4.20 -22.23
CA LEU A 432 -14.49 4.07 -22.51
C LEU A 432 -14.15 2.97 -23.53
N LYS A 433 -15.05 2.02 -23.76
CA LYS A 433 -14.96 1.02 -24.83
C LYS A 433 -15.60 1.51 -26.15
N GLU A 434 -16.05 2.76 -26.20
CA GLU A 434 -16.74 3.39 -27.32
C GLU A 434 -17.95 2.59 -27.83
N GLN A 435 -18.73 1.99 -26.91
CA GLN A 435 -19.97 1.31 -27.28
C GLN A 435 -21.04 2.29 -27.80
N ASP A 436 -22.01 1.79 -28.55
CA ASP A 436 -23.14 2.56 -29.10
C ASP A 436 -22.70 3.79 -29.92
N GLY A 437 -23.27 4.97 -29.65
CA GLY A 437 -23.05 6.20 -30.40
C GLY A 437 -21.88 7.05 -29.89
N VAL A 438 -21.04 6.53 -28.97
CA VAL A 438 -19.98 7.30 -28.31
C VAL A 438 -18.98 7.87 -29.33
N SER A 439 -18.53 7.06 -30.28
CA SER A 439 -17.57 7.48 -31.32
C SER A 439 -18.21 8.34 -32.41
N SER A 440 -19.47 8.09 -32.77
CA SER A 440 -20.14 8.74 -33.89
C SER A 440 -20.89 10.04 -33.54
N LYS A 441 -21.40 10.20 -32.30
CA LYS A 441 -22.24 11.35 -31.90
C LYS A 441 -21.54 12.32 -30.94
N GLU A 442 -20.76 11.81 -29.99
CA GLU A 442 -20.12 12.63 -28.94
C GLU A 442 -18.61 12.77 -29.16
N GLY A 443 -18.12 12.34 -30.32
CA GLY A 443 -16.75 12.54 -30.76
C GLY A 443 -15.73 11.61 -30.09
N GLY A 444 -16.17 10.54 -29.42
CA GLY A 444 -15.33 9.53 -28.76
C GLY A 444 -15.15 9.73 -27.25
N ALA A 445 -14.39 8.81 -26.63
CA ALA A 445 -14.10 8.86 -25.20
C ALA A 445 -12.96 9.85 -24.90
N TYR A 446 -13.30 11.11 -24.61
CA TYR A 446 -12.33 12.17 -24.28
C TYR A 446 -12.76 12.88 -22.99
N TRP A 447 -11.80 13.49 -22.29
CA TRP A 447 -12.11 14.34 -21.13
C TRP A 447 -13.08 15.48 -21.47
N SER A 448 -13.03 15.99 -22.69
CA SER A 448 -13.94 17.04 -23.16
C SER A 448 -15.38 16.54 -23.38
N SER A 449 -15.56 15.31 -23.87
CA SER A 449 -16.89 14.71 -24.03
C SER A 449 -17.49 14.38 -22.67
N LEU A 450 -16.67 13.90 -21.71
CA LEU A 450 -17.08 13.75 -20.32
C LEU A 450 -17.46 15.08 -19.65
N LYS A 451 -16.63 16.12 -19.78
CA LYS A 451 -16.92 17.46 -19.25
C LYS A 451 -18.27 17.96 -19.73
N ARG A 452 -18.48 17.93 -21.05
CA ARG A 452 -19.73 18.37 -21.67
C ARG A 452 -20.93 17.56 -21.19
N ALA A 453 -20.76 16.25 -21.05
CA ALA A 453 -21.82 15.36 -20.58
C ALA A 453 -22.20 15.64 -19.12
N VAL A 454 -21.22 15.94 -18.25
CA VAL A 454 -21.45 16.34 -16.85
C VAL A 454 -22.13 17.70 -16.78
N GLU A 455 -21.66 18.70 -17.54
CA GLU A 455 -22.28 20.03 -17.56
C GLU A 455 -23.74 19.99 -18.02
N LYS A 456 -24.09 19.07 -18.94
CA LYS A 456 -25.47 18.82 -19.36
C LYS A 456 -26.36 18.21 -18.26
N THR A 457 -25.79 17.63 -17.20
CA THR A 457 -26.54 17.14 -16.02
C THR A 457 -26.74 18.21 -14.95
N GLU A 458 -26.42 19.47 -15.27
CA GLU A 458 -26.44 20.64 -14.37
C GLU A 458 -25.41 20.57 -13.21
N GLU A 459 -24.43 19.66 -13.29
CA GLU A 459 -23.35 19.52 -12.30
C GLU A 459 -22.11 20.34 -12.71
N LYS A 460 -21.39 20.89 -11.73
CA LYS A 460 -20.23 21.76 -11.99
C LYS A 460 -18.98 20.94 -12.32
N TRP A 461 -18.35 21.26 -13.45
CA TRP A 461 -17.02 20.77 -13.79
C TRP A 461 -15.94 21.72 -13.22
N ASN A 462 -15.35 21.36 -12.08
CA ASN A 462 -14.29 22.13 -11.42
C ASN A 462 -12.91 21.89 -12.03
#